data_AF-A0A7C4IIH6-F1
#
_entry.id   AF-A0A7C4IIH6-F1
#
_cell.length_a   1.000
_cell.length_b   1.000
_cell.length_c   1.000
_cell.angle_alpha   90.00
_cell.angle_beta   90.00
_cell.angle_gamma   90.00
#
_symmetry.space_group_name_H-M   'P 1'
#
loop_
_entity.id
_entity.type
_entity.pdbx_description
1 polymer ?
#
loop_
_entity_poly.entity_id
_entity_poly.type
_entity_poly.pdbx_seq_one_letter_code
_entity_poly.pdbx_strand_id
1 'polypeptide(L)' 'MAKKTNPSSSATSATGSGVKATTPVRNSAVPPRSTPVARRQPTHEEIARRAYEIAMSGQGGSDLDNWLRAERELRGN' A
#
# COMPACT_ATOMS: atom_id res chain seq x y z
N MET A 1 -9.21 53.46 17.61
CA MET A 1 -8.14 53.02 16.70
C MET A 1 -8.79 52.65 15.36
N ALA A 2 -8.97 53.58 14.43
CA ALA A 2 -8.02 54.05 13.42
C ALA A 2 -7.75 53.03 12.30
N LYS A 3 -8.64 53.07 11.29
CA LYS A 3 -8.40 53.12 9.83
C LYS A 3 -7.07 52.54 9.30
N LYS A 4 -7.16 51.58 8.37
CA LYS A 4 -6.23 51.49 7.23
C LYS A 4 -6.90 50.84 6.03
N THR A 5 -7.30 51.69 5.10
CA THR A 5 -7.66 51.38 3.72
C THR A 5 -6.41 51.38 2.83
N ASN A 6 -6.61 50.91 1.59
CA ASN A 6 -5.91 51.28 0.34
C ASN A 6 -4.61 50.53 -0.06
N PRO A 7 -4.26 50.51 -1.37
CA PRO A 7 -5.11 50.32 -2.56
C PRO A 7 -4.41 49.59 -3.74
N SER A 8 -5.18 49.41 -4.82
CA SER A 8 -4.79 49.67 -6.23
C SER A 8 -3.92 48.70 -7.03
N SER A 9 -4.48 48.36 -8.20
CA SER A 9 -3.84 48.35 -9.53
C SER A 9 -2.91 47.18 -9.84
N SER A 10 -2.94 46.58 -11.03
CA SER A 10 -3.51 46.99 -12.32
C SER A 10 -3.50 45.79 -13.26
N ALA A 11 -4.43 45.81 -14.20
CA ALA A 11 -4.46 44.98 -15.40
C ALA A 11 -3.11 44.98 -16.14
N THR A 12 -2.80 43.92 -16.91
CA THR A 12 -3.10 43.78 -18.35
C THR A 12 -2.20 42.71 -18.98
N SER A 13 -2.78 41.93 -19.90
CA SER A 13 -2.16 41.38 -21.12
C SER A 13 -0.93 40.47 -21.03
N ALA A 14 -1.07 39.21 -21.44
CA ALA A 14 -0.88 38.81 -22.84
C ALA A 14 -0.56 37.30 -22.95
N THR A 15 -1.34 36.62 -23.78
CA THR A 15 -0.90 35.68 -24.81
C THR A 15 0.04 34.54 -24.39
N GLY A 16 -0.53 33.35 -24.29
CA GLY A 16 0.22 32.10 -24.19
C GLY A 16 -0.53 30.92 -24.79
N SER A 17 -0.70 30.98 -26.12
CA SER A 17 -0.79 29.87 -27.07
C SER A 17 -1.34 28.53 -26.54
N GLY A 18 -2.54 28.20 -27.00
CA GLY A 18 -3.14 26.89 -26.81
C GLY A 18 -2.23 25.78 -27.35
N VAL A 19 -1.58 25.06 -26.45
CA VAL A 19 -1.11 23.71 -26.73
C VAL A 19 -2.26 22.76 -26.37
N LYS A 20 -3.08 22.42 -27.36
CA LYS A 20 -3.84 21.17 -27.28
C LYS A 20 -2.83 20.02 -27.37
N ALA A 21 -2.17 19.72 -26.26
CA ALA A 21 -1.47 18.47 -26.07
C ALA A 21 -2.55 17.38 -26.03
N THR A 22 -2.95 16.91 -27.20
CA THR A 22 -3.71 15.68 -27.35
C THR A 22 -2.76 14.55 -26.97
N THR A 23 -2.66 14.29 -25.67
CA THR A 23 -1.99 13.09 -25.19
C THR A 23 -2.88 11.94 -25.66
N PRO A 24 -2.37 10.97 -26.46
CA PRO A 24 -3.14 9.77 -26.71
C PRO A 24 -3.31 9.08 -25.36
N VAL A 25 -4.52 9.18 -24.81
CA VAL A 25 -4.95 8.36 -23.68
C VAL A 25 -4.81 6.92 -24.15
N ARG A 26 -3.72 6.24 -23.74
CA ARG A 26 -3.67 4.79 -23.86
C ARG A 26 -4.75 4.26 -22.93
N ASN A 27 -5.92 3.99 -23.49
CA ASN A 27 -6.95 3.23 -22.82
C ASN A 27 -6.55 1.75 -22.84
N SER A 28 -5.43 1.42 -22.20
CA SER A 28 -5.18 0.04 -21.82
C SER A 28 -6.06 -0.22 -20.61
N ALA A 29 -7.11 -1.02 -20.81
CA ALA A 29 -7.98 -1.47 -19.74
C ALA A 29 -7.11 -1.99 -18.58
N VAL A 30 -7.16 -1.28 -17.45
CA VAL A 30 -6.50 -1.73 -16.23
C VAL A 30 -7.15 -3.07 -15.88
N PRO A 31 -6.38 -4.16 -15.73
CA PRO A 31 -6.97 -5.43 -15.33
C PRO A 31 -7.72 -5.22 -14.02
N PRO A 32 -8.92 -5.80 -13.85
CA PRO A 32 -9.68 -5.64 -12.62
C PRO A 32 -8.77 -6.06 -11.47
N ARG A 33 -8.58 -5.12 -10.54
CA ARG A 33 -7.76 -5.29 -9.34
C ARG A 33 -8.27 -6.55 -8.65
N SER A 34 -7.47 -7.63 -8.67
CA SER A 34 -7.82 -8.90 -8.05
C SER A 34 -8.39 -8.62 -6.66
N THR A 35 -9.62 -9.06 -6.42
CA THR A 35 -10.27 -8.92 -5.12
C THR A 35 -9.31 -9.40 -4.05
N PRO A 36 -9.02 -8.61 -3.00
CA PRO A 36 -8.10 -9.04 -1.97
C PRO A 36 -8.65 -10.34 -1.38
N VAL A 37 -7.94 -11.44 -1.62
CA VAL A 37 -8.25 -12.72 -1.00
C VAL A 37 -8.21 -12.46 0.50
N ALA A 38 -9.34 -12.62 1.17
CA ALA A 38 -9.43 -12.41 2.60
C ALA A 38 -8.30 -13.22 3.25
N ARG A 39 -7.38 -12.54 3.94
CA ARG A 39 -6.22 -13.18 4.55
C ARG A 39 -6.74 -14.17 5.59
N ARG A 40 -6.63 -15.46 5.27
CA ARG A 40 -7.10 -16.55 6.12
C ARG A 40 -6.28 -16.50 7.41
N GLN A 41 -6.95 -16.38 8.55
CA GLN A 41 -6.27 -16.45 9.85
C GLN A 41 -5.93 -17.91 10.11
N PRO A 42 -4.66 -18.27 10.32
CA PRO A 42 -4.30 -19.63 10.63
C PRO A 42 -4.86 -20.03 12.00
N THR A 43 -5.33 -21.26 12.10
CA THR A 43 -5.76 -21.84 13.36
C THR A 43 -4.57 -22.19 14.25
N HIS A 44 -4.81 -22.33 15.54
CA HIS A 44 -3.77 -22.71 16.50
C HIS A 44 -3.11 -24.05 16.13
N GLU A 45 -3.89 -25.03 15.66
CA GLU A 45 -3.39 -26.34 15.23
C GLU A 45 -2.49 -26.24 14.00
N GLU A 46 -2.85 -25.41 13.01
CA GLU A 46 -2.01 -25.16 11.83
C GLU A 46 -0.67 -24.54 12.24
N ILE A 47 -0.69 -23.57 13.17
CA ILE A 47 0.53 -22.94 13.70
C ILE A 47 1.38 -23.96 14.47
N ALA A 48 0.77 -24.76 15.34
CA ALA A 48 1.46 -25.77 16.14
C ALA A 48 2.16 -26.81 15.26
N ARG A 49 1.47 -27.32 14.23
CA ARG A 49 2.04 -28.26 13.27
C ARG A 49 3.23 -27.65 12.54
N ARG A 50 3.09 -26.41 12.06
CA ARG A 50 4.16 -25.71 11.34
C ARG A 50 5.35 -25.39 12.25
N ALA A 51 5.11 -25.01 13.50
CA ALA A 51 6.16 -24.76 14.48
C ALA A 51 6.96 -26.04 14.78
N TYR A 52 6.28 -27.18 14.89
CA TYR A 52 6.93 -28.49 15.04
C TYR A 52 7.80 -28.84 13.83
N GLU A 53 7.32 -28.62 12.61
CA GLU A 53 8.12 -28.81 11.39
C GLU A 53 9.39 -27.94 11.39
N ILE A 54 9.27 -26.67 11.82
CA ILE A 54 10.42 -25.76 11.94
C ILE A 54 11.40 -26.27 13.00
N ALA A 55 10.91 -26.71 14.16
CA ALA A 55 11.76 -27.28 15.21
C ALA A 55 12.53 -28.52 14.71
N MET A 56 11.89 -29.37 13.90
CA MET A 56 12.51 -30.57 13.32
C MET A 56 13.50 -30.27 12.18
N SER A 57 13.42 -29.10 11.55
CA SER A 57 14.31 -28.73 10.45
C SER A 57 15.78 -28.51 10.86
N GLY A 58 16.08 -28.45 12.17
CA GLY A 58 17.42 -28.14 12.68
C GLY A 58 17.85 -26.68 12.49
N GLN A 59 17.02 -25.85 11.84
CA GLN A 59 17.19 -24.39 11.71
C GLN A 59 16.21 -23.62 12.61
N GLY A 60 15.54 -24.31 13.53
CA GLY A 60 14.62 -23.73 14.49
C GLY A 60 15.34 -23.00 15.63
N GLY A 61 14.63 -22.07 16.26
CA GLY A 61 15.03 -21.43 17.52
C GLY A 61 14.35 -22.11 18.71
N SER A 62 14.05 -21.31 19.74
CA SER A 62 13.20 -21.76 20.84
C SER A 62 11.79 -22.10 20.36
N ASP A 63 11.02 -22.83 21.16
CA ASP A 63 9.63 -23.17 20.82
C ASP A 63 8.78 -21.93 20.51
N LEU A 64 9.01 -20.82 21.23
CA LEU A 64 8.34 -19.56 21.00
C LEU A 64 8.76 -18.92 19.66
N ASP A 65 10.03 -18.97 19.31
CA ASP A 65 10.52 -18.46 18.02
C ASP A 65 9.91 -19.25 16.85
N ASN A 66 9.88 -20.58 16.98
CA ASN A 66 9.29 -21.46 15.98
C ASN A 66 7.80 -21.21 15.82
N TRP A 67 7.09 -20.97 16.93
CA TRP A 67 5.68 -20.57 16.94
C TRP A 67 5.42 -19.25 16.18
N LEU A 68 6.16 -18.19 16.53
CA LEU A 68 5.99 -16.88 15.91
C LEU A 68 6.36 -16.90 14.41
N ARG A 69 7.37 -17.69 14.05
CA ARG A 69 7.75 -17.90 12.65
C ARG A 69 6.67 -18.64 11.87
N ALA A 70 6.15 -19.74 12.43
CA ALA A 70 5.05 -20.49 11.85
C ALA A 70 3.81 -19.62 11.61
N GLU A 71 3.46 -18.78 12.58
CA GLU A 71 2.35 -17.85 12.46
C GLU A 71 2.52 -16.85 11.30
N ARG A 72 3.73 -16.29 11.11
CA ARG A 72 4.03 -15.40 9.97
C ARG A 72 3.97 -16.13 8.63
N GLU A 73 4.58 -17.31 8.54
CA GLU A 73 4.59 -18.10 7.30
C GLU A 73 3.17 -18.45 6.85
N LEU A 74 2.29 -18.82 7.78
CA LEU A 74 0.90 -19.16 7.47
C LEU A 74 0.01 -17.94 7.15
N ARG A 75 0.34 -16.76 7.69
CA ARG A 75 -0.34 -15.49 7.34
C ARG A 75 0.06 -14.96 5.95
N GLY A 76 1.10 -15.53 5.33
CA GLY A 76 1.57 -15.18 3.98
C GLY A 76 2.07 -13.74 3.86
N ASN A 77 2.79 -13.25 4.87
CA ASN A 77 3.19 -11.85 5.00
C ASN A 77 4.71 -11.64 4.96
#